data_AF-A0A2M8BCF7-F1
#
_entry.id   AF-A0A2M8BCF7-F1
#
_cell.length_a   1.000
_cell.length_b   1.000
_cell.length_c   1.000
_cell.angle_alpha   90.00
_cell.angle_beta   90.00
_cell.angle_gamma   90.00
#
_symmetry.space_group_name_H-M   'P 1'
#
loop_
_entity.id
_entity.type
_entity.pdbx_description
1 polymer ?
#
loop_
_entity_poly.entity_id
_entity_poly.type
_entity_poly.pdbx_seq_one_letter_code
_entity_poly.pdbx_strand_id
1 'polypeptide(L)'
;MKLSIIFVLLSISLMGLTACDDGKGAESASDTSAADTSAADTAIDLADSSADLTETSADLANDTGETDTLDPSPLDPEWANWPMPHPAGQNPALPNPASYDVSRSGIVLDEITGLEWQRSLDSSTYDWEGAKSYCADLPLDGGGWRLPSVIELVSLVDTSVTSFGGLEPPTIDEVAFPETPPEAFWSSSPAADDPNTPWGVLFCCGGETGFANSISQLARVRCVRSGPIGPDVDRYTTPAEGTVRDRWTGLTWQAVPSESTLGNPSSAASHCSSLQLDGGGWHLPTIKELQTVVDRRQANPCVDSDVFSLAETTSPAIFWSSSTTSGANGMKARGVYFDRGNTFSIDTQWGGYGRPWCMRRDGERTDPIVIPPAGCDPTAVACLNEQVVDSPFFDTASLYTILSSPSGDGFSAFVPMGDAGSGHPFVYGRFTDQGLEALPLDDLTAMQSQRWHIAFRDHVIRLNSGVSGPSCVLGAELPPGTDFDTLTSAPTDLVFEAESYYSSQCALTPDSSGLGTPDTLTAGYWTNPGCLRMTGAVYVVQLDDGRQLKLTVDGIYPTPTQNECQETGTISSPIPPNQLIFRWAFLQP
;
A
#
# COMPACT_ATOMS: atom_id res chain seq x y z
N MET A 1 22.41 69.03 30.08
CA MET A 1 21.35 69.04 29.06
C MET A 1 21.31 67.64 28.45
N LYS A 2 20.38 66.78 28.88
CA LYS A 2 20.30 65.37 28.41
C LYS A 2 19.46 65.32 27.14
N LEU A 3 19.94 64.63 26.11
CA LEU A 3 19.20 64.40 24.86
C LEU A 3 18.72 62.94 24.88
N SER A 4 17.41 62.72 24.87
CA SER A 4 16.81 61.39 24.78
C SER A 4 16.64 60.98 23.33
N ILE A 5 17.11 59.79 22.97
CA ILE A 5 16.76 59.12 21.71
C ILE A 5 15.63 58.14 22.02
N ILE A 6 14.54 58.25 21.26
CA ILE A 6 13.38 57.34 21.35
C ILE A 6 13.59 56.24 20.30
N PHE A 7 13.66 54.99 20.76
CA PHE A 7 13.43 53.81 19.92
C PHE A 7 12.02 53.31 20.18
N VAL A 8 11.20 53.19 19.14
CA VAL A 8 9.88 52.58 19.21
C VAL A 8 10.03 51.09 18.89
N LEU A 9 9.89 50.24 19.91
CA LEU A 9 9.68 48.81 19.72
C LEU A 9 8.19 48.57 19.54
N LEU A 10 7.79 48.09 18.35
CA LEU A 10 6.42 47.67 18.07
C LEU A 10 6.27 46.20 18.52
N SER A 11 5.74 45.99 19.71
CA SER A 11 5.45 44.65 20.24
C SER A 11 4.17 44.09 19.60
N ILE A 12 4.30 43.20 18.63
CA ILE A 12 3.20 42.33 18.19
C ILE A 12 3.13 41.16 19.17
N SER A 13 1.98 40.99 19.82
CA SER A 13 1.74 39.91 20.76
C SER A 13 1.43 38.63 19.98
N LEU A 14 2.44 37.78 19.81
CA LEU A 14 2.26 36.41 19.34
C LEU A 14 1.88 35.55 20.56
N MET A 15 0.59 35.22 20.70
CA MET A 15 0.15 34.21 21.67
C MET A 15 0.49 32.83 21.10
N GLY A 16 1.67 32.34 21.42
CA GLY A 16 1.93 30.90 21.38
C GLY A 16 1.28 30.23 22.59
N LEU A 17 0.61 29.11 22.39
CA LEU A 17 0.39 28.11 23.43
C LEU A 17 1.01 26.79 23.00
N THR A 18 2.16 26.49 23.59
CA THR A 18 2.69 25.14 23.73
C THR A 18 2.48 24.69 25.17
N ALA A 19 1.70 23.62 25.36
CA ALA A 19 1.79 22.68 26.49
C ALA A 19 0.80 21.54 26.28
N CYS A 20 1.29 20.30 26.19
CA CYS A 20 0.50 19.13 26.56
C CYS A 20 0.50 19.08 28.10
N ASP A 21 -0.61 19.45 28.73
CA ASP A 21 -0.76 19.37 30.20
C ASP A 21 -1.33 18.01 30.62
N ASP A 22 -0.87 17.52 31.77
CA ASP A 22 -1.12 16.14 32.22
C ASP A 22 -2.56 15.93 32.71
N GLY A 23 -3.24 14.92 32.16
CA GLY A 23 -4.53 14.44 32.64
C GLY A 23 -4.44 13.83 34.05
N LYS A 24 -4.53 14.65 35.09
CA LYS A 24 -4.53 14.18 36.49
C LYS A 24 -5.85 13.52 36.87
N GLY A 25 -5.77 12.23 37.21
CA GLY A 25 -6.85 11.55 37.92
C GLY A 25 -7.10 12.16 39.30
N ALA A 26 -8.37 12.30 39.68
CA ALA A 26 -8.78 12.81 40.97
C ALA A 26 -8.98 11.67 41.99
N GLU A 27 -8.08 11.56 42.97
CA GLU A 27 -8.36 10.82 44.20
C GLU A 27 -9.27 11.66 45.11
N SER A 28 -10.26 11.03 45.74
CA SER A 28 -10.73 11.48 47.05
C SER A 28 -11.21 10.30 47.87
N ALA A 29 -10.75 10.21 49.11
CA ALA A 29 -11.21 9.26 50.10
C ALA A 29 -11.59 10.00 51.38
N SER A 30 -12.86 9.97 51.76
CA SER A 30 -13.29 9.91 53.17
C SER A 30 -14.80 9.70 53.32
N ASP A 31 -15.12 8.57 53.93
CA ASP A 31 -16.36 8.18 54.62
C ASP A 31 -17.07 9.31 55.41
N THR A 32 -18.41 9.44 55.30
CA THR A 32 -19.38 9.27 56.44
C THR A 32 -20.84 9.71 56.17
N SER A 33 -21.77 8.81 56.52
CA SER A 33 -23.16 9.01 57.02
C SER A 33 -24.24 9.83 56.26
N ALA A 34 -25.22 9.08 55.71
CA ALA A 34 -26.68 9.19 55.89
C ALA A 34 -27.45 10.54 55.76
N ALA A 35 -28.37 10.63 54.77
CA ALA A 35 -29.83 10.66 55.02
C ALA A 35 -30.70 10.83 53.73
N ASP A 36 -31.45 9.75 53.42
CA ASP A 36 -32.78 9.64 52.79
C ASP A 36 -33.59 10.92 52.40
N THR A 37 -34.00 11.07 51.12
CA THR A 37 -35.42 10.97 50.63
C THR A 37 -35.67 11.55 49.21
N SER A 38 -36.19 10.72 48.29
CA SER A 38 -37.05 11.03 47.09
C SER A 38 -36.59 12.07 46.03
N ALA A 39 -36.83 11.93 44.71
CA ALA A 39 -37.30 10.88 43.79
C ALA A 39 -37.01 11.44 42.34
N ALA A 40 -37.10 10.75 41.20
CA ALA A 40 -37.57 9.41 40.80
C ALA A 40 -36.51 8.81 39.80
N ASP A 41 -36.54 7.61 39.22
CA ASP A 41 -37.57 6.73 38.62
C ASP A 41 -38.23 7.33 37.34
N THR A 42 -38.22 6.69 36.16
CA THR A 42 -38.20 5.25 35.86
C THR A 42 -37.30 4.86 34.67
N ALA A 43 -36.63 3.70 34.76
CA ALA A 43 -36.15 2.96 33.59
C ALA A 43 -37.30 2.18 32.93
N ILE A 44 -37.17 1.85 31.63
CA ILE A 44 -37.90 0.75 30.99
C ILE A 44 -36.89 -0.16 30.28
N ASP A 45 -37.10 -1.46 30.48
CA ASP A 45 -36.24 -2.57 30.06
C ASP A 45 -36.68 -3.16 28.70
N LEU A 46 -35.82 -3.98 28.13
CA LEU A 46 -35.94 -4.63 26.82
C LEU A 46 -37.05 -5.70 26.78
N ALA A 47 -37.74 -5.82 25.64
CA ALA A 47 -38.37 -7.08 25.22
C ALA A 47 -38.62 -7.14 23.70
N ASP A 48 -37.91 -8.08 23.06
CA ASP A 48 -38.37 -9.03 22.02
C ASP A 48 -39.69 -8.74 21.26
N SER A 49 -39.59 -8.64 19.94
CA SER A 49 -40.55 -9.30 19.07
C SER A 49 -39.91 -9.80 17.76
N SER A 50 -39.95 -11.11 17.57
CA SER A 50 -39.63 -11.79 16.31
C SER A 50 -40.80 -11.70 15.33
N ALA A 51 -40.49 -11.40 14.05
CA ALA A 51 -41.45 -11.43 12.95
C ALA A 51 -40.83 -12.08 11.70
N ASP A 52 -41.33 -13.28 11.39
CA ASP A 52 -41.09 -14.08 10.20
C ASP A 52 -41.80 -13.49 8.97
N LEU A 53 -41.10 -13.38 7.83
CA LEU A 53 -41.68 -13.43 6.48
C LEU A 53 -40.67 -13.99 5.47
N THR A 54 -41.18 -14.73 4.48
CA THR A 54 -40.42 -15.58 3.55
C THR A 54 -40.54 -15.16 2.08
N GLU A 55 -39.46 -15.39 1.31
CA GLU A 55 -39.32 -15.32 -0.17
C GLU A 55 -39.64 -13.94 -0.83
N THR A 56 -39.17 -13.55 -2.01
CA THR A 56 -38.66 -14.24 -3.22
C THR A 56 -37.63 -13.37 -3.95
N SER A 57 -36.86 -13.96 -4.88
CA SER A 57 -35.96 -13.24 -5.80
C SER A 57 -36.68 -12.31 -6.81
N ALA A 58 -35.91 -11.36 -7.33
CA ALA A 58 -36.17 -10.45 -8.46
C ALA A 58 -37.00 -9.17 -8.19
N ASP A 59 -36.29 -8.04 -8.08
CA ASP A 59 -36.51 -6.90 -8.98
C ASP A 59 -35.28 -5.95 -8.96
N LEU A 60 -34.44 -6.03 -9.99
CA LEU A 60 -33.44 -5.02 -10.32
C LEU A 60 -34.09 -4.00 -11.26
N ALA A 61 -34.24 -2.76 -10.81
CA ALA A 61 -34.24 -1.50 -11.59
C ALA A 61 -35.19 -0.43 -11.02
N ASN A 62 -34.76 0.28 -9.98
CA ASN A 62 -34.83 1.74 -9.97
C ASN A 62 -33.99 2.29 -8.80
N ASP A 63 -32.80 2.81 -9.10
CA ASP A 63 -32.12 3.76 -8.23
C ASP A 63 -31.82 5.02 -9.05
N THR A 64 -32.29 6.15 -8.52
CA THR A 64 -32.03 7.49 -9.07
C THR A 64 -31.60 8.41 -7.95
N GLY A 65 -30.38 8.19 -7.46
CA GLY A 65 -29.49 9.23 -6.96
C GLY A 65 -29.94 9.95 -5.69
N GLU A 66 -29.50 9.43 -4.56
CA GLU A 66 -29.24 10.24 -3.36
C GLU A 66 -27.86 9.85 -2.81
N THR A 67 -26.86 10.70 -3.04
CA THR A 67 -25.50 10.52 -2.51
C THR A 67 -25.46 11.01 -1.06
N ASP A 68 -25.42 10.08 -0.10
CA ASP A 68 -25.00 10.39 1.27
C ASP A 68 -23.60 9.81 1.53
N THR A 69 -22.83 10.53 2.33
CA THR A 69 -21.36 10.48 2.34
C THR A 69 -20.82 9.48 3.36
N LEU A 70 -19.93 8.57 2.95
CA LEU A 70 -18.78 8.08 3.74
C LEU A 70 -17.85 7.12 2.94
N ASP A 71 -17.79 7.23 1.62
CA ASP A 71 -16.85 6.42 0.81
C ASP A 71 -15.45 7.07 0.84
N PRO A 72 -14.43 6.46 1.46
CA PRO A 72 -13.05 6.93 1.31
C PRO A 72 -12.68 6.81 -0.17
N SER A 73 -11.86 7.74 -0.68
CA SER A 73 -11.41 7.63 -2.07
C SER A 73 -10.71 6.28 -2.28
N PRO A 74 -10.92 5.55 -3.40
CA PRO A 74 -10.37 4.21 -3.63
C PRO A 74 -8.82 4.15 -3.73
N LEU A 75 -8.15 5.27 -3.43
CA LEU A 75 -6.70 5.44 -3.36
C LEU A 75 -6.19 5.55 -1.91
N ASP A 76 -7.05 5.76 -0.90
CA ASP A 76 -6.67 5.82 0.52
C ASP A 76 -6.62 4.40 1.12
N PRO A 77 -5.44 3.86 1.48
CA PRO A 77 -5.36 2.53 2.07
C PRO A 77 -5.87 2.58 3.51
N GLU A 78 -6.93 1.82 3.79
CA GLU A 78 -7.54 1.67 5.12
C GLU A 78 -6.61 0.98 6.14
N TRP A 79 -5.55 0.34 5.63
CA TRP A 79 -4.61 -0.56 6.33
C TRP A 79 -3.30 -0.67 5.55
N ALA A 80 -2.22 -1.13 6.21
CA ALA A 80 -0.93 -1.31 5.55
C ALA A 80 -1.03 -2.44 4.50
N ASN A 81 -0.82 -2.11 3.22
CA ASN A 81 -0.70 -3.10 2.15
C ASN A 81 0.77 -3.39 1.77
N TRP A 82 1.70 -3.03 2.67
CA TRP A 82 3.16 -3.15 2.55
C TRP A 82 3.80 -3.80 3.79
N PRO A 83 5.02 -4.37 3.69
CA PRO A 83 5.85 -4.71 4.85
C PRO A 83 6.14 -3.47 5.69
N MET A 84 5.94 -3.51 7.01
CA MET A 84 6.00 -2.30 7.82
C MET A 84 7.45 -1.77 7.99
N PRO A 85 7.76 -0.49 7.71
CA PRO A 85 9.12 0.05 7.87
C PRO A 85 9.51 0.25 9.34
N HIS A 86 10.76 -0.07 9.69
CA HIS A 86 11.32 0.10 11.04
C HIS A 86 12.51 1.08 11.06
N PRO A 87 12.75 1.83 12.14
CA PRO A 87 13.90 2.75 12.23
C PRO A 87 15.25 2.09 11.93
N ALA A 88 16.01 2.68 11.00
CA ALA A 88 17.28 2.14 10.57
C ALA A 88 18.28 2.06 11.74
N GLY A 89 18.86 0.88 11.95
CA GLY A 89 19.96 0.68 12.91
C GLY A 89 19.60 0.58 14.40
N GLN A 90 18.33 0.72 14.80
CA GLN A 90 17.98 0.66 16.23
C GLN A 90 17.93 -0.79 16.79
N ASN A 91 17.50 -1.76 15.98
CA ASN A 91 17.53 -3.18 16.33
C ASN A 91 17.76 -4.03 15.07
N PRO A 92 18.92 -4.70 14.91
CA PRO A 92 19.21 -5.53 13.74
C PRO A 92 18.37 -6.82 13.66
N ALA A 93 17.47 -7.07 14.63
CA ALA A 93 16.50 -8.16 14.60
C ALA A 93 15.09 -7.73 14.15
N LEU A 94 14.89 -6.46 13.77
CA LEU A 94 13.68 -6.01 13.08
C LEU A 94 13.95 -5.95 11.56
N PRO A 95 13.06 -6.47 10.71
CA PRO A 95 13.20 -6.43 9.26
C PRO A 95 12.88 -5.02 8.72
N ASN A 96 12.91 -4.86 7.40
CA ASN A 96 12.44 -3.68 6.68
C ASN A 96 12.99 -2.35 7.27
N PRO A 97 14.32 -2.18 7.37
CA PRO A 97 14.88 -0.89 7.78
C PRO A 97 14.38 0.20 6.82
N ALA A 98 13.82 1.27 7.38
CA ALA A 98 13.29 2.39 6.62
C ALA A 98 14.39 2.95 5.71
N SER A 99 14.05 3.10 4.43
CA SER A 99 14.97 3.52 3.38
C SER A 99 14.22 4.45 2.44
N TYR A 100 14.90 5.54 2.05
CA TYR A 100 14.27 6.69 1.40
C TYR A 100 15.14 7.17 0.25
N ASP A 101 14.65 7.08 -0.99
CA ASP A 101 15.26 7.81 -2.10
C ASP A 101 14.81 9.26 -2.10
N VAL A 102 15.80 10.14 -2.25
CA VAL A 102 15.73 11.59 -2.15
C VAL A 102 16.36 12.27 -3.38
N SER A 103 16.61 11.50 -4.44
CA SER A 103 17.19 11.92 -5.72
C SER A 103 16.32 12.94 -6.47
N ARG A 104 14.99 12.80 -6.37
CA ARG A 104 14.01 13.66 -7.04
C ARG A 104 13.73 14.94 -6.25
N SER A 105 13.76 16.07 -6.96
CA SER A 105 13.61 17.39 -6.35
C SER A 105 12.21 17.57 -5.73
N GLY A 106 12.17 17.70 -4.39
CA GLY A 106 10.92 17.92 -3.65
C GLY A 106 10.14 16.65 -3.31
N ILE A 107 10.64 15.47 -3.69
CA ILE A 107 10.00 14.16 -3.49
C ILE A 107 10.85 13.33 -2.51
N VAL A 108 10.20 12.47 -1.75
CA VAL A 108 10.82 11.31 -1.09
C VAL A 108 10.08 10.06 -1.55
N LEU A 109 10.80 9.06 -2.06
CA LEU A 109 10.27 7.73 -2.28
C LEU A 109 10.65 6.87 -1.08
N ASP A 110 9.67 6.37 -0.34
CA ASP A 110 9.86 5.33 0.68
C ASP A 110 10.07 4.00 -0.04
N GLU A 111 11.26 3.41 0.03
CA GLU A 111 11.61 2.20 -0.73
C GLU A 111 11.01 0.91 -0.15
N ILE A 112 10.42 0.98 1.05
CA ILE A 112 9.78 -0.16 1.73
C ILE A 112 8.28 -0.19 1.43
N THR A 113 7.59 0.96 1.56
CA THR A 113 6.17 1.07 1.21
C THR A 113 5.95 1.35 -0.28
N GLY A 114 6.98 1.88 -0.96
CA GLY A 114 6.94 2.39 -2.32
C GLY A 114 6.11 3.67 -2.48
N LEU A 115 5.64 4.29 -1.39
CA LEU A 115 4.88 5.55 -1.39
C LEU A 115 5.76 6.74 -1.75
N GLU A 116 5.22 7.68 -2.53
CA GLU A 116 5.87 8.96 -2.79
C GLU A 116 5.31 10.04 -1.87
N TRP A 117 6.20 10.85 -1.30
CA TRP A 117 5.87 11.86 -0.31
C TRP A 117 6.35 13.24 -0.73
N GLN A 118 5.53 14.26 -0.48
CA GLN A 118 5.96 15.65 -0.51
C GLN A 118 7.10 15.81 0.49
N ARG A 119 8.28 16.26 0.05
CA ARG A 119 9.47 16.41 0.91
C ARG A 119 9.45 17.68 1.73
N SER A 120 9.27 18.82 1.07
CA SER A 120 9.23 20.14 1.71
C SER A 120 7.81 20.50 2.09
N LEU A 121 7.60 20.86 3.35
CA LEU A 121 6.29 21.23 3.88
C LEU A 121 5.91 22.67 3.51
N ASP A 122 4.60 22.93 3.44
CA ASP A 122 4.12 24.31 3.55
C ASP A 122 4.16 24.79 5.02
N SER A 123 4.33 26.10 5.18
CA SER A 123 4.41 26.78 6.47
C SER A 123 3.05 27.01 7.16
N SER A 124 1.93 26.78 6.47
CA SER A 124 0.57 26.97 6.99
C SER A 124 0.10 25.79 7.84
N THR A 125 -1.09 25.94 8.42
CA THR A 125 -1.89 24.86 9.01
C THR A 125 -3.29 24.96 8.45
N TYR A 126 -3.96 23.81 8.33
CA TYR A 126 -5.23 23.67 7.62
C TYR A 126 -6.27 23.03 8.54
N ASP A 127 -7.56 23.34 8.32
CA ASP A 127 -8.64 22.48 8.81
C ASP A 127 -8.69 21.19 7.96
N TRP A 128 -9.49 20.21 8.37
CA TRP A 128 -9.43 18.88 7.76
C TRP A 128 -9.82 18.88 6.28
N GLU A 129 -10.76 19.75 5.88
CA GLU A 129 -11.19 19.84 4.48
C GLU A 129 -10.17 20.63 3.64
N GLY A 130 -9.68 21.76 4.15
CA GLY A 130 -8.60 22.51 3.52
C GLY A 130 -7.30 21.70 3.35
N ALA A 131 -7.06 20.73 4.23
CA ALA A 131 -5.94 19.79 4.12
C ALA A 131 -6.07 18.85 2.93
N LYS A 132 -7.28 18.33 2.66
CA LYS A 132 -7.58 17.52 1.47
C LYS A 132 -7.42 18.36 0.20
N SER A 133 -8.02 19.56 0.17
CA SER A 133 -7.91 20.46 -0.99
C SER A 133 -6.47 20.86 -1.27
N TYR A 134 -5.69 21.22 -0.24
CA TYR A 134 -4.27 21.58 -0.40
C TYR A 134 -3.45 20.46 -1.07
N CYS A 135 -3.68 19.19 -0.70
CA CYS A 135 -3.00 18.10 -1.37
C CYS A 135 -3.53 17.87 -2.79
N ALA A 136 -4.85 17.81 -2.99
CA ALA A 136 -5.42 17.63 -4.33
C ALA A 136 -4.95 18.69 -5.35
N ASP A 137 -4.81 19.94 -4.90
CA ASP A 137 -4.38 21.08 -5.72
C ASP A 137 -2.85 21.22 -5.84
N LEU A 138 -2.04 20.41 -5.14
CA LEU A 138 -0.58 20.54 -5.12
C LEU A 138 0.02 20.20 -6.50
N PRO A 139 0.61 21.15 -7.25
CA PRO A 139 1.09 20.90 -8.62
C PRO A 139 2.52 20.31 -8.66
N LEU A 140 3.05 19.88 -7.51
CA LEU A 140 4.40 19.33 -7.39
C LEU A 140 4.52 18.08 -8.28
N ASP A 141 5.55 18.05 -9.13
CA ASP A 141 5.85 16.88 -9.97
C ASP A 141 4.64 16.34 -10.77
N GLY A 142 3.82 17.25 -11.31
CA GLY A 142 2.65 16.93 -12.15
C GLY A 142 1.33 16.73 -11.40
N GLY A 143 1.33 16.74 -10.07
CA GLY A 143 0.12 16.55 -9.26
C GLY A 143 -0.17 15.08 -8.89
N GLY A 144 -1.43 14.74 -8.65
CA GLY A 144 -1.84 13.40 -8.20
C GLY A 144 -1.63 13.14 -6.71
N TRP A 145 -1.48 14.20 -5.91
CA TRP A 145 -1.29 14.14 -4.47
C TRP A 145 -2.63 14.04 -3.73
N ARG A 146 -2.63 13.34 -2.60
CA ARG A 146 -3.74 13.32 -1.64
C ARG A 146 -3.25 13.47 -0.20
N LEU A 147 -4.21 13.68 0.69
CA LEU A 147 -3.99 13.60 2.12
C LEU A 147 -3.74 12.12 2.49
N PRO A 148 -2.69 11.77 3.24
CA PRO A 148 -2.35 10.38 3.56
C PRO A 148 -3.32 9.78 4.58
N SER A 149 -3.53 8.46 4.56
CA SER A 149 -4.24 7.77 5.62
C SER A 149 -3.37 7.65 6.88
N VAL A 150 -3.96 7.27 8.03
CA VAL A 150 -3.19 7.17 9.28
C VAL A 150 -2.03 6.20 9.15
N ILE A 151 -2.24 5.05 8.50
CA ILE A 151 -1.24 3.98 8.45
C ILE A 151 -0.06 4.35 7.55
N GLU A 152 -0.28 5.21 6.55
CA GLU A 152 0.79 5.83 5.74
C GLU A 152 1.60 6.81 6.58
N LEU A 153 0.97 7.72 7.33
CA LEU A 153 1.71 8.61 8.25
C LEU A 153 2.48 7.83 9.33
N VAL A 154 1.91 6.72 9.81
CA VAL A 154 2.59 5.80 10.73
C VAL A 154 3.78 5.10 10.05
N SER A 155 3.82 4.90 8.72
CA SER A 155 5.00 4.35 8.02
C SER A 155 6.23 5.25 8.22
N LEU A 156 6.04 6.57 8.22
CA LEU A 156 7.10 7.57 8.41
C LEU A 156 7.58 7.72 9.85
N VAL A 157 6.80 7.26 10.86
CA VAL A 157 7.16 7.45 12.27
C VAL A 157 8.46 6.71 12.60
N ASP A 158 9.46 7.48 13.03
CA ASP A 158 10.68 6.98 13.63
C ASP A 158 10.48 6.82 15.15
N THR A 159 10.22 5.59 15.60
CA THR A 159 10.07 5.25 17.02
C THR A 159 11.39 5.17 17.79
N SER A 160 12.53 5.42 17.15
CA SER A 160 13.85 5.49 17.80
C SER A 160 14.17 6.86 18.38
N VAL A 161 13.56 7.91 17.81
CA VAL A 161 13.67 9.28 18.27
C VAL A 161 13.12 9.38 19.69
N THR A 162 13.95 9.90 20.59
CA THR A 162 13.64 10.02 22.03
C THR A 162 13.91 11.45 22.49
N SER A 163 12.90 12.01 23.15
CA SER A 163 12.91 13.34 23.74
C SER A 163 13.81 13.38 24.97
N PHE A 164 14.77 14.30 24.99
CA PHE A 164 15.72 14.46 26.08
C PHE A 164 15.75 15.92 26.55
N GLY A 165 15.69 16.11 27.87
CA GLY A 165 15.88 17.43 28.50
C GLY A 165 14.79 18.46 28.20
N GLY A 166 13.59 18.04 27.79
CA GLY A 166 12.49 18.93 27.42
C GLY A 166 12.54 19.44 25.97
N LEU A 167 13.42 18.87 25.13
CA LEU A 167 13.36 19.01 23.68
C LEU A 167 12.60 17.81 23.10
N GLU A 168 11.54 18.10 22.34
CA GLU A 168 10.73 17.14 21.58
C GLU A 168 11.12 17.25 20.10
N PRO A 169 12.16 16.54 19.61
CA PRO A 169 12.47 16.46 18.19
C PRO A 169 11.36 15.72 17.43
N PRO A 170 11.21 15.97 16.11
CA PRO A 170 10.21 15.27 15.31
C PRO A 170 10.55 13.78 15.18
N THR A 171 9.57 12.90 15.37
CA THR A 171 9.76 11.45 15.32
C THR A 171 9.71 10.93 13.88
N ILE A 172 10.67 11.36 13.07
CA ILE A 172 10.80 11.10 11.62
C ILE A 172 12.28 11.14 11.21
N ASP A 173 12.63 10.57 10.06
CA ASP A 173 13.94 10.78 9.44
C ASP A 173 14.07 12.23 8.95
N GLU A 174 14.82 13.09 9.66
CA GLU A 174 15.03 14.50 9.31
C GLU A 174 15.90 14.72 8.04
N VAL A 175 16.60 13.69 7.54
CA VAL A 175 17.40 13.79 6.31
C VAL A 175 16.51 13.56 5.08
N ALA A 176 15.62 12.57 5.17
CA ALA A 176 14.56 12.35 4.19
C ALA A 176 13.53 13.49 4.24
N PHE A 177 13.04 13.84 5.44
CA PHE A 177 11.95 14.78 5.69
C PHE A 177 12.41 16.02 6.49
N PRO A 178 13.23 16.90 5.89
CA PRO A 178 13.76 18.09 6.56
C PRO A 178 12.66 19.06 6.97
N GLU A 179 12.94 19.84 8.01
CA GLU A 179 12.07 20.91 8.55
C GLU A 179 10.67 20.42 9.01
N THR A 180 10.52 19.13 9.30
CA THR A 180 9.29 18.59 9.91
C THR A 180 9.13 19.12 11.34
N PRO A 181 8.06 19.87 11.67
CA PRO A 181 7.80 20.27 13.05
C PRO A 181 7.29 19.08 13.90
N PRO A 182 7.57 19.05 15.21
CA PRO A 182 7.05 18.08 16.17
C PRO A 182 5.58 18.40 16.52
N GLU A 183 4.73 18.43 15.50
CA GLU A 183 3.31 18.82 15.56
C GLU A 183 2.42 17.67 15.04
N ALA A 184 1.09 17.86 15.12
CA ALA A 184 0.13 16.93 14.55
C ALA A 184 -0.04 17.15 13.03
N PHE A 185 -0.12 16.05 12.30
CA PHE A 185 -0.38 16.01 10.86
C PHE A 185 -1.73 15.36 10.59
N TRP A 186 -2.50 15.96 9.68
CA TRP A 186 -3.79 15.44 9.25
C TRP A 186 -3.66 14.16 8.45
N SER A 187 -4.56 13.21 8.71
CA SER A 187 -4.81 12.07 7.82
C SER A 187 -6.17 12.20 7.13
N SER A 188 -6.37 11.48 6.02
CA SER A 188 -7.65 11.31 5.31
C SER A 188 -8.67 10.45 6.07
N SER A 189 -8.26 9.72 7.11
CA SER A 189 -9.14 8.76 7.79
C SER A 189 -10.10 9.44 8.79
N PRO A 190 -11.43 9.30 8.64
CA PRO A 190 -12.39 9.68 9.69
C PRO A 190 -12.30 8.69 10.88
N ALA A 191 -12.84 9.06 12.04
CA ALA A 191 -13.10 8.10 13.11
C ALA A 191 -14.45 7.43 12.90
N ALA A 192 -14.51 6.11 13.10
CA ALA A 192 -15.71 5.31 12.91
C ALA A 192 -16.86 5.66 13.88
N ASP A 193 -16.54 6.14 15.08
CA ASP A 193 -17.54 6.50 16.09
C ASP A 193 -17.97 7.98 16.05
N ASP A 194 -17.15 8.88 15.49
CA ASP A 194 -17.55 10.25 15.14
C ASP A 194 -16.75 10.76 13.91
N PRO A 195 -17.37 10.91 12.72
CA PRO A 195 -16.68 11.44 11.55
C PRO A 195 -16.25 12.91 11.70
N ASN A 196 -16.72 13.62 12.73
CA ASN A 196 -16.28 14.99 13.06
C ASN A 196 -14.96 15.03 13.86
N THR A 197 -14.41 13.88 14.26
CA THR A 197 -13.08 13.76 14.90
C THR A 197 -12.12 12.94 14.04
N PRO A 198 -11.68 13.47 12.87
CA PRO A 198 -10.77 12.77 11.97
C PRO A 198 -9.41 12.50 12.61
N TRP A 199 -8.73 11.46 12.14
CA TRP A 199 -7.46 11.06 12.71
C TRP A 199 -6.31 12.00 12.31
N GLY A 200 -5.36 12.13 13.23
CA GLY A 200 -4.06 12.75 12.97
C GLY A 200 -2.95 11.96 13.65
N VAL A 201 -1.73 12.11 13.13
CA VAL A 201 -0.51 11.54 13.70
C VAL A 201 0.36 12.66 14.23
N LEU A 202 0.72 12.58 15.50
CA LEU A 202 1.64 13.50 16.17
C LEU A 202 3.07 13.10 15.85
N PHE A 203 3.82 13.87 15.06
CA PHE A 203 5.27 13.64 14.89
C PHE A 203 6.09 14.11 16.10
N CYS A 204 5.52 14.05 17.30
CA CYS A 204 6.18 14.24 18.59
C CYS A 204 5.77 13.09 19.52
N CYS A 205 6.32 13.03 20.74
CA CYS A 205 5.92 12.06 21.77
C CYS A 205 6.02 10.57 21.36
N GLY A 206 6.70 10.26 20.25
CA GLY A 206 6.88 8.92 19.68
C GLY A 206 5.95 8.56 18.52
N GLY A 207 5.20 9.48 17.91
CA GLY A 207 4.27 9.12 16.83
C GLY A 207 2.94 8.60 17.35
N GLU A 208 2.25 9.38 18.18
CA GLU A 208 0.93 8.97 18.70
C GLU A 208 -0.17 9.21 17.64
N THR A 209 -1.05 8.22 17.47
CA THR A 209 -2.23 8.32 16.59
C THR A 209 -3.47 8.63 17.43
N GLY A 210 -4.16 9.72 17.07
CA GLY A 210 -5.23 10.31 17.87
C GLY A 210 -4.83 11.68 18.40
N PHE A 211 -5.56 12.72 17.97
CA PHE A 211 -5.23 14.11 18.31
C PHE A 211 -6.42 15.06 18.20
N ALA A 212 -7.20 14.95 17.11
CA ALA A 212 -8.22 15.93 16.81
C ALA A 212 -9.47 15.75 17.66
N ASN A 213 -9.93 16.86 18.24
CA ASN A 213 -11.22 16.93 18.93
C ASN A 213 -12.30 17.54 18.01
N SER A 214 -11.94 17.92 16.77
CA SER A 214 -12.85 18.47 15.75
C SER A 214 -12.17 18.58 14.38
N ILE A 215 -12.92 18.39 13.30
CA ILE A 215 -12.57 18.76 11.91
C ILE A 215 -12.09 20.22 11.74
N SER A 216 -12.52 21.12 12.64
CA SER A 216 -12.22 22.57 12.60
C SER A 216 -10.89 22.95 13.26
N GLN A 217 -10.19 21.98 13.85
CA GLN A 217 -8.87 22.19 14.43
C GLN A 217 -7.84 22.44 13.31
N LEU A 218 -6.80 23.24 13.56
CA LEU A 218 -5.73 23.45 12.58
C LEU A 218 -4.57 22.50 12.85
N ALA A 219 -4.10 21.81 11.80
CA ALA A 219 -2.95 20.90 11.87
C ALA A 219 -2.08 20.98 10.60
N ARG A 220 -0.93 20.30 10.60
CA ARG A 220 0.00 20.23 9.46
C ARG A 220 -0.47 19.23 8.43
N VAL A 221 0.11 19.34 7.23
CA VAL A 221 -0.17 18.45 6.10
C VAL A 221 1.13 18.08 5.42
N ARG A 222 1.32 16.79 5.15
CA ARG A 222 2.35 16.26 4.24
C ARG A 222 1.62 15.39 3.24
N CYS A 223 1.63 15.77 1.97
CA CYS A 223 0.89 15.01 0.97
C CYS A 223 1.63 13.74 0.55
N VAL A 224 0.85 12.72 0.19
CA VAL A 224 1.32 11.45 -0.37
C VAL A 224 0.76 11.26 -1.77
N ARG A 225 1.48 10.53 -2.61
CA ARG A 225 1.02 10.02 -3.91
C ARG A 225 1.25 8.51 -3.93
N SER A 226 0.31 7.80 -4.57
CA SER A 226 0.19 6.34 -4.48
C SER A 226 1.50 5.61 -4.78
N GLY A 227 1.88 4.74 -3.85
CA GLY A 227 2.90 3.72 -4.06
C GLY A 227 2.30 2.46 -4.69
N PRO A 228 3.08 1.37 -4.80
CA PRO A 228 2.55 0.09 -5.24
C PRO A 228 1.46 -0.39 -4.29
N ILE A 229 0.26 -0.55 -4.82
CA ILE A 229 -0.80 -1.35 -4.17
C ILE A 229 -0.20 -2.74 -3.87
N GLY A 230 -0.47 -3.26 -2.68
CA GLY A 230 -0.10 -4.63 -2.32
C GLY A 230 -0.68 -5.65 -3.32
N PRO A 231 -0.14 -6.87 -3.38
CA PRO A 231 -0.63 -7.88 -4.31
C PRO A 231 -2.14 -8.08 -4.13
N ASP A 232 -2.88 -8.18 -5.25
CA ASP A 232 -4.30 -8.52 -5.26
C ASP A 232 -4.48 -9.99 -4.88
N VAL A 233 -4.57 -10.20 -3.56
CA VAL A 233 -4.71 -11.49 -2.89
C VAL A 233 -5.55 -11.29 -1.66
N ASP A 234 -6.29 -12.34 -1.26
CA ASP A 234 -6.96 -12.37 0.04
C ASP A 234 -5.97 -11.95 1.13
N ARG A 235 -6.24 -10.82 1.78
CA ARG A 235 -5.33 -10.20 2.77
C ARG A 235 -4.88 -11.21 3.82
N TYR A 236 -5.81 -12.03 4.28
CA TYR A 236 -5.61 -12.98 5.36
C TYR A 236 -5.72 -14.41 4.87
N THR A 237 -4.81 -15.27 5.34
CA THR A 237 -4.89 -16.72 5.17
C THR A 237 -4.59 -17.42 6.50
N THR A 238 -5.08 -18.64 6.67
CA THR A 238 -4.95 -19.42 7.91
C THR A 238 -3.95 -20.57 7.69
N PRO A 239 -2.62 -20.35 7.84
CA PRO A 239 -1.63 -21.39 7.51
C PRO A 239 -1.64 -22.55 8.51
N ALA A 240 -2.03 -22.29 9.75
CA ALA A 240 -2.24 -23.27 10.81
C ALA A 240 -3.42 -22.89 11.71
N GLU A 241 -4.03 -23.86 12.39
CA GLU A 241 -5.13 -23.63 13.33
C GLU A 241 -4.74 -22.60 14.42
N GLY A 242 -5.59 -21.59 14.63
CA GLY A 242 -5.34 -20.50 15.58
C GLY A 242 -4.37 -19.41 15.11
N THR A 243 -3.90 -19.45 13.85
CA THR A 243 -3.00 -18.45 13.26
C THR A 243 -3.64 -17.74 12.07
N VAL A 244 -3.32 -16.46 11.87
CA VAL A 244 -3.73 -15.66 10.72
C VAL A 244 -2.50 -15.01 10.11
N ARG A 245 -2.21 -15.26 8.84
CA ARG A 245 -1.14 -14.58 8.09
C ARG A 245 -1.71 -13.45 7.27
N ASP A 246 -1.32 -12.22 7.61
CA ASP A 246 -1.50 -11.03 6.79
C ASP A 246 -0.46 -11.07 5.64
N ARG A 247 -0.94 -11.28 4.42
CA ARG A 247 -0.13 -11.47 3.21
C ARG A 247 0.49 -10.18 2.68
N TRP A 248 -0.02 -9.02 3.08
CA TRP A 248 0.50 -7.73 2.62
C TRP A 248 1.65 -7.24 3.49
N THR A 249 1.53 -7.38 4.80
CA THR A 249 2.58 -7.03 5.77
C THR A 249 3.61 -8.14 5.99
N GLY A 250 3.27 -9.39 5.65
CA GLY A 250 4.08 -10.57 5.91
C GLY A 250 4.01 -11.06 7.37
N LEU A 251 3.14 -10.49 8.20
CA LEU A 251 3.04 -10.82 9.62
C LEU A 251 2.06 -11.97 9.87
N THR A 252 2.46 -12.93 10.70
CA THR A 252 1.56 -13.98 11.21
C THR A 252 1.14 -13.65 12.63
N TRP A 253 -0.17 -13.60 12.87
CA TRP A 253 -0.81 -13.21 14.13
C TRP A 253 -1.49 -14.42 14.79
N GLN A 254 -1.69 -14.35 16.10
CA GLN A 254 -2.71 -15.18 16.74
C GLN A 254 -4.10 -14.78 16.23
N ALA A 255 -4.92 -15.74 15.80
CA ALA A 255 -6.33 -15.52 15.47
C ALA A 255 -7.15 -15.11 16.70
N VAL A 256 -6.75 -15.62 17.86
CA VAL A 256 -7.34 -15.33 19.18
C VAL A 256 -6.21 -14.93 20.13
N PRO A 257 -6.04 -13.63 20.44
CA PRO A 257 -5.01 -13.17 21.38
C PRO A 257 -5.37 -13.50 22.83
N SER A 258 -4.43 -13.30 23.76
CA SER A 258 -4.67 -13.65 25.16
C SER A 258 -5.67 -12.72 25.83
N GLU A 259 -6.65 -13.29 26.55
CA GLU A 259 -7.52 -12.53 27.43
C GLU A 259 -6.82 -12.03 28.71
N SER A 260 -5.65 -12.57 29.05
CA SER A 260 -4.96 -12.23 30.30
C SER A 260 -4.32 -10.86 30.24
N THR A 261 -4.79 -9.94 31.09
CA THR A 261 -4.16 -8.63 31.29
C THR A 261 -2.83 -8.79 32.03
N LEU A 262 -1.80 -8.09 31.55
CA LEU A 262 -0.43 -8.16 32.07
C LEU A 262 0.04 -6.77 32.50
N GLY A 263 0.70 -6.70 33.65
CA GLY A 263 1.05 -5.43 34.31
C GLY A 263 2.00 -4.50 33.54
N ASN A 264 2.70 -5.02 32.53
CA ASN A 264 3.73 -4.32 31.77
C ASN A 264 4.08 -5.05 30.44
N PRO A 265 4.68 -4.35 29.45
CA PRO A 265 5.12 -4.96 28.19
C PRO A 265 6.17 -6.07 28.33
N SER A 266 7.07 -6.03 29.31
CA SER A 266 8.10 -7.08 29.48
C SER A 266 7.49 -8.43 29.84
N SER A 267 6.41 -8.43 30.64
CA SER A 267 5.61 -9.62 30.91
C SER A 267 4.85 -10.10 29.66
N ALA A 268 4.36 -9.17 28.83
CA ALA A 268 3.70 -9.50 27.56
C ALA A 268 4.67 -10.08 26.51
N ALA A 269 5.89 -9.54 26.41
CA ALA A 269 6.97 -10.11 25.61
C ALA A 269 7.38 -11.50 26.11
N SER A 270 7.49 -11.68 27.43
CA SER A 270 7.76 -12.99 28.05
C SER A 270 6.66 -14.02 27.74
N HIS A 271 5.39 -13.59 27.77
CA HIS A 271 4.25 -14.42 27.38
C HIS A 271 4.39 -14.87 25.92
N CYS A 272 4.57 -13.93 24.98
CA CYS A 272 4.72 -14.27 23.57
C CYS A 272 5.91 -15.18 23.30
N SER A 273 7.11 -14.88 23.82
CA SER A 273 8.27 -15.75 23.60
C SER A 273 8.17 -17.13 24.28
N SER A 274 7.19 -17.34 25.18
CA SER A 274 6.88 -18.66 25.73
C SER A 274 5.80 -19.42 24.95
N LEU A 275 5.01 -18.75 24.11
CA LEU A 275 3.89 -19.33 23.37
C LEU A 275 4.37 -20.43 22.41
N GLN A 276 3.75 -21.61 22.45
CA GLN A 276 4.10 -22.78 21.64
C GLN A 276 3.06 -23.09 20.54
N LEU A 277 2.15 -22.15 20.26
CA LEU A 277 1.23 -22.24 19.12
C LEU A 277 2.05 -22.38 17.83
N ASP A 278 1.66 -23.28 16.93
CA ASP A 278 2.37 -23.57 15.68
C ASP A 278 3.90 -23.69 15.81
N GLY A 279 4.38 -24.39 16.85
CA GLY A 279 5.82 -24.61 17.08
C GLY A 279 6.58 -23.43 17.70
N GLY A 280 5.92 -22.32 17.99
CA GLY A 280 6.47 -21.18 18.71
C GLY A 280 7.04 -20.08 17.79
N GLY A 281 8.07 -19.38 18.28
CA GLY A 281 8.70 -18.25 17.56
C GLY A 281 7.98 -16.90 17.71
N TRP A 282 7.08 -16.78 18.68
CA TRP A 282 6.23 -15.59 18.83
C TRP A 282 6.90 -14.44 19.58
N HIS A 283 6.56 -13.23 19.17
CA HIS A 283 7.05 -11.96 19.69
C HIS A 283 5.89 -11.01 20.03
N LEU A 284 6.18 -10.02 20.87
CA LEU A 284 5.28 -8.89 21.08
C LEU A 284 5.52 -7.85 19.96
N PRO A 285 4.48 -7.44 19.20
CA PRO A 285 4.62 -6.49 18.10
C PRO A 285 5.18 -5.16 18.58
N THR A 286 5.94 -4.48 17.74
CA THR A 286 6.20 -3.03 17.88
C THR A 286 4.90 -2.25 17.71
N ILE A 287 4.88 -0.98 18.09
CA ILE A 287 3.69 -0.12 17.93
C ILE A 287 3.31 0.11 16.46
N LYS A 288 4.27 -0.02 15.53
CA LYS A 288 4.01 0.07 14.09
C LYS A 288 3.35 -1.21 13.57
N GLU A 289 3.87 -2.38 13.96
CA GLU A 289 3.27 -3.68 13.62
C GLU A 289 1.88 -3.86 14.24
N LEU A 290 1.66 -3.47 15.50
CA LEU A 290 0.35 -3.60 16.16
C LEU A 290 -0.74 -2.74 15.50
N GLN A 291 -0.36 -1.66 14.81
CA GLN A 291 -1.29 -0.82 14.08
C GLN A 291 -1.69 -1.36 12.70
N THR A 292 -1.02 -2.38 12.16
CA THR A 292 -1.41 -2.91 10.84
C THR A 292 -2.71 -3.70 10.87
N VAL A 293 -3.06 -4.29 12.01
CA VAL A 293 -4.32 -5.04 12.24
C VAL A 293 -5.48 -4.17 12.76
N VAL A 294 -5.29 -2.85 12.86
CA VAL A 294 -6.35 -1.91 13.25
C VAL A 294 -7.22 -1.60 12.03
N ASP A 295 -8.49 -2.03 12.04
CA ASP A 295 -9.49 -1.60 11.06
C ASP A 295 -10.18 -0.32 11.55
N ARG A 296 -9.82 0.83 10.96
CA ARG A 296 -10.31 2.16 11.38
C ARG A 296 -11.74 2.47 10.96
N ARG A 297 -12.40 1.62 10.17
CA ARG A 297 -13.84 1.71 9.88
C ARG A 297 -14.71 1.16 11.01
N GLN A 298 -14.11 0.39 11.91
CA GLN A 298 -14.79 -0.27 13.01
C GLN A 298 -14.38 0.35 14.34
N ALA A 299 -15.28 0.27 15.32
CA ALA A 299 -15.03 0.66 16.69
C ALA A 299 -15.67 -0.36 17.64
N ASN A 300 -15.01 -0.64 18.75
CA ASN A 300 -15.47 -1.60 19.77
C ASN A 300 -15.76 -3.05 19.26
N PRO A 301 -14.81 -3.74 18.60
CA PRO A 301 -13.42 -3.36 18.40
C PRO A 301 -13.08 -2.89 16.97
N CYS A 302 -11.97 -2.17 16.82
CA CYS A 302 -11.42 -1.73 15.54
C CYS A 302 -10.55 -2.81 14.87
N VAL A 303 -11.14 -3.97 14.55
CA VAL A 303 -10.48 -5.07 13.84
C VAL A 303 -11.48 -5.86 13.02
N ASP A 304 -11.01 -6.50 11.95
CA ASP A 304 -11.77 -7.49 11.19
C ASP A 304 -12.24 -8.66 12.10
N SER A 305 -13.52 -8.66 12.47
CA SER A 305 -14.13 -9.64 13.36
C SER A 305 -14.39 -11.01 12.73
N ASP A 306 -14.40 -11.10 11.40
CA ASP A 306 -14.53 -12.37 10.68
C ASP A 306 -13.21 -13.14 10.67
N VAL A 307 -12.09 -12.42 10.88
CA VAL A 307 -10.72 -12.96 10.88
C VAL A 307 -10.16 -13.11 12.29
N PHE A 308 -10.43 -12.16 13.18
CA PHE A 308 -9.86 -12.12 14.53
C PHE A 308 -10.94 -12.13 15.61
N SER A 309 -10.85 -13.08 16.54
CA SER A 309 -11.80 -13.18 17.65
C SER A 309 -11.24 -12.51 18.90
N LEU A 310 -11.73 -11.29 19.18
CA LEU A 310 -11.55 -10.64 20.48
C LEU A 310 -12.76 -10.97 21.36
N ALA A 311 -12.53 -11.67 22.47
CA ALA A 311 -13.60 -12.10 23.37
C ALA A 311 -14.46 -10.92 23.85
N GLU A 312 -15.79 -11.11 23.96
CA GLU A 312 -16.76 -10.04 24.28
C GLU A 312 -16.50 -9.34 25.63
N THR A 313 -15.78 -9.99 26.55
CA THR A 313 -15.36 -9.44 27.86
C THR A 313 -14.09 -8.58 27.78
N THR A 314 -13.61 -8.24 26.59
CA THR A 314 -12.30 -7.58 26.41
C THR A 314 -12.28 -6.08 26.71
N SER A 315 -13.42 -5.38 26.76
CA SER A 315 -13.46 -3.91 26.86
C SER A 315 -12.94 -3.33 28.19
N PRO A 316 -12.02 -2.33 28.17
CA PRO A 316 -11.34 -1.76 27.01
C PRO A 316 -10.28 -2.72 26.45
N ALA A 317 -10.27 -2.90 25.13
CA ALA A 317 -9.42 -3.86 24.43
C ALA A 317 -7.97 -3.33 24.27
N ILE A 318 -7.25 -3.24 25.38
CA ILE A 318 -5.89 -2.68 25.43
C ILE A 318 -4.86 -3.75 25.08
N PHE A 319 -4.04 -3.51 24.06
CA PHE A 319 -2.93 -4.40 23.68
C PHE A 319 -1.56 -3.73 23.81
N TRP A 320 -0.61 -4.45 24.40
CA TRP A 320 0.77 -3.98 24.58
C TRP A 320 1.59 -4.09 23.30
N SER A 321 2.49 -3.13 23.11
CA SER A 321 3.58 -3.22 22.14
C SER A 321 4.94 -3.37 22.83
N SER A 322 5.95 -3.86 22.11
CA SER A 322 7.35 -3.87 22.53
C SER A 322 8.05 -2.51 22.37
N SER A 323 7.40 -1.55 21.70
CA SER A 323 7.90 -0.18 21.57
C SER A 323 7.74 0.61 22.86
N THR A 324 8.62 1.59 23.03
CA THR A 324 8.59 2.56 24.13
C THR A 324 8.72 3.97 23.57
N THR A 325 8.45 4.99 24.40
CA THR A 325 8.73 6.39 24.08
C THR A 325 9.29 7.10 25.31
N SER A 326 9.91 8.26 25.11
CA SER A 326 10.36 9.17 26.16
C SER A 326 9.19 9.75 26.97
N GLY A 327 9.45 10.11 28.21
CA GLY A 327 8.49 10.74 29.11
C GLY A 327 9.18 11.47 30.26
N ALA A 328 8.45 12.38 30.90
CA ALA A 328 8.99 13.26 31.96
C ALA A 328 9.66 12.50 33.12
N ASN A 329 9.25 11.26 33.38
CA ASN A 329 9.76 10.41 34.46
C ASN A 329 10.59 9.20 33.98
N GLY A 330 10.90 9.10 32.67
CA GLY A 330 11.60 7.97 32.05
C GLY A 330 10.84 7.37 30.87
N MET A 331 11.20 6.14 30.48
CA MET A 331 10.57 5.47 29.34
C MET A 331 9.13 5.04 29.65
N LYS A 332 8.21 5.45 28.77
CA LYS A 332 6.80 5.06 28.77
C LYS A 332 6.60 3.78 27.96
N ALA A 333 5.76 2.89 28.49
CA ALA A 333 5.23 1.72 27.78
C ALA A 333 4.16 2.17 26.78
N ARG A 334 4.10 1.52 25.60
CA ARG A 334 3.15 1.86 24.54
C ARG A 334 2.23 0.71 24.18
N GLY A 335 1.03 1.05 23.74
CA GLY A 335 0.05 0.09 23.22
C GLY A 335 -1.00 0.75 22.34
N VAL A 336 -2.00 -0.05 21.95
CA VAL A 336 -3.17 0.39 21.18
C VAL A 336 -4.44 0.10 21.97
N TYR A 337 -5.37 1.05 21.95
CA TYR A 337 -6.75 0.92 22.39
C TYR A 337 -7.59 0.39 21.23
N PHE A 338 -7.94 -0.90 21.22
CA PHE A 338 -8.76 -1.49 20.14
C PHE A 338 -10.26 -1.15 20.23
N ASP A 339 -10.69 -0.36 21.22
CA ASP A 339 -12.01 0.26 21.23
C ASP A 339 -12.15 1.37 20.17
N ARG A 340 -11.06 2.11 19.88
CA ARG A 340 -11.05 3.24 18.92
C ARG A 340 -9.90 3.22 17.90
N GLY A 341 -8.85 2.43 18.09
CA GLY A 341 -7.67 2.37 17.23
C GLY A 341 -6.62 3.47 17.49
N ASN A 342 -6.70 4.19 18.61
CA ASN A 342 -5.67 5.15 19.01
C ASN A 342 -4.51 4.45 19.73
N THR A 343 -3.29 4.95 19.53
CA THR A 343 -2.16 4.56 20.39
C THR A 343 -2.23 5.25 21.75
N PHE A 344 -1.47 4.75 22.72
CA PHE A 344 -1.22 5.43 23.99
C PHE A 344 0.18 5.17 24.53
N SER A 345 0.63 6.06 25.43
CA SER A 345 1.89 5.94 26.16
C SER A 345 1.67 6.14 27.66
N ILE A 346 1.98 5.14 28.47
CA ILE A 346 1.83 5.17 29.94
C ILE A 346 3.18 5.03 30.65
N ASP A 347 3.39 5.85 31.67
CA ASP A 347 4.52 5.76 32.59
C ASP A 347 4.57 4.39 33.26
N THR A 348 5.67 3.64 33.07
CA THR A 348 5.83 2.24 33.53
C THR A 348 5.68 2.05 35.04
N GLN A 349 5.83 3.12 35.83
CA GLN A 349 5.68 3.15 37.28
C GLN A 349 4.23 3.06 37.80
N TRP A 350 3.21 3.32 36.97
CA TRP A 350 1.80 3.36 37.41
C TRP A 350 1.03 2.05 37.24
N GLY A 351 1.59 1.06 36.53
CA GLY A 351 0.98 -0.24 36.27
C GLY A 351 -0.15 -0.18 35.23
N GLY A 352 -0.02 -0.90 34.12
CA GLY A 352 -1.05 -0.97 33.09
C GLY A 352 -1.73 -2.34 33.03
N TYR A 353 -2.85 -2.42 32.32
CA TYR A 353 -3.65 -3.65 32.20
C TYR A 353 -3.75 -4.17 30.74
N GLY A 354 -2.75 -3.89 29.91
CA GLY A 354 -2.72 -4.33 28.52
C GLY A 354 -2.55 -5.85 28.38
N ARG A 355 -3.07 -6.40 27.28
CA ARG A 355 -3.01 -7.82 26.90
C ARG A 355 -1.89 -8.06 25.89
N PRO A 356 -1.30 -9.27 25.81
CA PRO A 356 -0.41 -9.64 24.72
C PRO A 356 -1.22 -10.10 23.49
N TRP A 357 -0.99 -9.46 22.35
CA TRP A 357 -1.30 -10.04 21.03
C TRP A 357 0.01 -10.46 20.41
N CYS A 358 0.25 -11.75 20.26
CA CYS A 358 1.52 -12.22 19.76
C CYS A 358 1.53 -12.36 18.24
N MET A 359 2.69 -12.07 17.65
CA MET A 359 2.94 -12.17 16.21
C MET A 359 4.28 -12.83 15.91
N ARG A 360 4.45 -13.28 14.66
CA ARG A 360 5.69 -13.80 14.07
C ARG A 360 6.01 -12.97 12.82
N ARG A 361 7.31 -12.89 12.52
CA ARG A 361 7.88 -12.33 11.28
C ARG A 361 8.33 -13.45 10.32
N ASP A 362 7.77 -14.63 10.52
CA ASP A 362 8.02 -15.86 9.76
C ASP A 362 7.46 -15.81 8.33
N GLY A 363 6.45 -14.97 8.11
CA GLY A 363 5.88 -14.67 6.81
C GLY A 363 6.64 -13.60 6.05
N GLU A 364 7.88 -13.27 6.44
CA GLU A 364 8.78 -12.32 5.76
C GLU A 364 8.66 -12.47 4.24
N ARG A 365 8.22 -11.39 3.59
CA ARG A 365 8.64 -11.13 2.22
C ARG A 365 10.13 -10.77 2.36
N THR A 366 11.00 -11.79 2.28
CA THR A 366 12.46 -11.63 2.46
C THR A 366 13.06 -10.67 1.44
N ASP A 367 12.33 -10.46 0.35
CA ASP A 367 12.49 -9.33 -0.55
C ASP A 367 11.62 -8.16 -0.04
N PRO A 368 12.22 -7.06 0.45
CA PRO A 368 11.59 -5.76 0.23
C PRO A 368 11.31 -5.61 -1.28
N ILE A 369 10.55 -4.60 -1.69
CA ILE A 369 10.56 -4.20 -3.11
C ILE A 369 11.88 -3.46 -3.41
N VAL A 370 13.01 -4.13 -3.18
CA VAL A 370 14.27 -3.88 -3.85
C VAL A 370 14.05 -4.28 -5.29
N ILE A 371 13.41 -3.38 -6.04
CA ILE A 371 13.66 -3.31 -7.47
C ILE A 371 15.16 -2.99 -7.53
N PRO A 372 16.01 -3.94 -7.97
CA PRO A 372 17.41 -3.60 -8.16
C PRO A 372 17.41 -2.39 -9.09
N PRO A 373 18.10 -1.28 -8.75
CA PRO A 373 18.10 -0.11 -9.60
C PRO A 373 18.49 -0.56 -11.00
N ALA A 374 17.68 -0.19 -11.98
CA ALA A 374 17.89 -0.58 -13.37
C ALA A 374 19.36 -0.36 -13.73
N GLY A 375 20.00 -1.32 -14.41
CA GLY A 375 21.40 -1.25 -14.80
C GLY A 375 21.72 -0.17 -15.84
N CYS A 376 20.78 0.76 -16.04
CA CYS A 376 20.76 1.84 -17.01
C CYS A 376 20.04 3.06 -16.42
N ASP A 377 20.55 4.25 -16.73
CA ASP A 377 19.88 5.50 -16.42
C ASP A 377 18.52 5.57 -17.15
N PRO A 378 17.47 6.15 -16.52
CA PRO A 378 16.16 6.31 -17.17
C PRO A 378 16.25 7.19 -18.41
N THR A 379 15.61 6.74 -19.48
CA THR A 379 15.51 7.47 -20.75
C THR A 379 14.16 8.17 -20.86
N ALA A 380 14.12 9.36 -21.47
CA ALA A 380 12.87 10.06 -21.72
C ALA A 380 12.09 9.38 -22.85
N VAL A 381 10.85 8.97 -22.59
CA VAL A 381 10.03 8.24 -23.56
C VAL A 381 9.66 9.15 -24.73
N ALA A 382 10.01 8.73 -25.95
CA ALA A 382 9.76 9.50 -27.16
C ALA A 382 8.26 9.49 -27.53
N CYS A 383 7.78 10.58 -28.13
CA CYS A 383 6.44 10.68 -28.71
C CYS A 383 5.27 10.43 -27.72
N LEU A 384 5.46 10.71 -26.43
CA LEU A 384 4.46 10.49 -25.39
C LEU A 384 3.15 11.27 -25.67
N ASN A 385 3.23 12.50 -26.17
CA ASN A 385 2.05 13.31 -26.48
C ASN A 385 1.22 12.68 -27.61
N GLU A 386 1.89 12.20 -28.65
CA GLU A 386 1.27 11.53 -29.78
C GLU A 386 0.68 10.18 -29.38
N GLN A 387 1.38 9.41 -28.53
CA GLN A 387 0.87 8.16 -27.96
C GLN A 387 -0.45 8.32 -27.18
N VAL A 388 -0.57 9.38 -26.38
CA VAL A 388 -1.78 9.72 -25.61
C VAL A 388 -2.93 10.19 -26.53
N VAL A 389 -2.63 10.64 -27.76
CA VAL A 389 -3.64 11.02 -28.76
C VAL A 389 -4.07 9.81 -29.61
N ASP A 390 -3.13 8.97 -30.01
CA ASP A 390 -3.37 7.81 -30.87
C ASP A 390 -4.02 6.64 -30.10
N SER A 391 -3.93 6.62 -28.76
CA SER A 391 -4.56 5.61 -27.91
C SER A 391 -4.97 6.18 -26.55
N PRO A 392 -6.11 5.76 -25.97
CA PRO A 392 -6.44 6.16 -24.60
C PRO A 392 -5.40 5.61 -23.63
N PHE A 393 -4.80 6.52 -22.86
CA PHE A 393 -4.02 6.23 -21.67
C PHE A 393 -4.95 6.42 -20.47
N PHE A 394 -4.92 5.48 -19.54
CA PHE A 394 -5.73 5.52 -18.34
C PHE A 394 -4.88 6.02 -17.16
N ASP A 395 -5.47 6.89 -16.34
CA ASP A 395 -4.93 7.43 -15.09
C ASP A 395 -5.26 6.54 -13.87
N THR A 396 -5.86 5.38 -14.13
CA THR A 396 -6.18 4.34 -13.16
C THR A 396 -5.47 3.05 -13.58
N ALA A 397 -4.92 2.33 -12.60
CA ALA A 397 -4.27 1.04 -12.84
C ALA A 397 -5.30 -0.02 -13.27
N SER A 398 -4.86 -1.00 -14.07
CA SER A 398 -5.74 -2.10 -14.48
C SER A 398 -6.17 -2.95 -13.28
N LEU A 399 -7.45 -3.30 -13.21
CA LEU A 399 -8.00 -4.25 -12.24
C LEU A 399 -7.69 -5.72 -12.60
N TYR A 400 -7.09 -5.97 -13.77
CA TYR A 400 -6.70 -7.30 -14.20
C TYR A 400 -5.31 -7.67 -13.65
N THR A 401 -5.23 -8.77 -12.90
CA THR A 401 -4.00 -9.27 -12.26
C THR A 401 -3.30 -10.37 -13.08
N ILE A 402 -2.00 -10.56 -12.87
CA ILE A 402 -1.21 -11.62 -13.51
C ILE A 402 -1.17 -12.85 -12.60
N LEU A 403 -1.61 -14.00 -13.11
CA LEU A 403 -1.46 -15.29 -12.42
C LEU A 403 -0.23 -16.02 -12.98
N SER A 404 0.84 -16.08 -12.19
CA SER A 404 2.08 -16.79 -12.55
C SER A 404 2.15 -18.15 -11.84
N SER A 405 2.58 -19.19 -12.55
CA SER A 405 2.69 -20.57 -12.04
C SER A 405 3.93 -21.29 -12.60
N PRO A 406 4.65 -22.11 -11.80
CA PRO A 406 5.79 -22.87 -12.32
C PRO A 406 5.42 -23.81 -13.47
N SER A 407 6.21 -23.82 -14.54
CA SER A 407 6.00 -24.64 -15.73
C SER A 407 7.31 -24.98 -16.42
N GLY A 408 7.64 -26.27 -16.52
CA GLY A 408 8.88 -26.74 -17.14
C GLY A 408 10.12 -26.26 -16.40
N ASP A 409 10.99 -25.53 -17.12
CA ASP A 409 12.20 -24.89 -16.59
C ASP A 409 11.99 -23.42 -16.15
N GLY A 410 10.75 -22.93 -16.21
CA GLY A 410 10.38 -21.58 -15.77
C GLY A 410 8.93 -21.48 -15.33
N PHE A 411 8.16 -20.62 -15.97
CA PHE A 411 6.80 -20.25 -15.57
C PHE A 411 5.83 -20.19 -16.75
N SER A 412 4.56 -20.43 -16.46
CA SER A 412 3.41 -20.04 -17.29
C SER A 412 2.68 -18.88 -16.61
N ALA A 413 2.42 -17.83 -17.37
CA ALA A 413 1.72 -16.63 -16.95
C ALA A 413 0.37 -16.52 -17.68
N PHE A 414 -0.67 -16.17 -16.92
CA PHE A 414 -2.02 -15.90 -17.39
C PHE A 414 -2.39 -14.44 -17.08
N VAL A 415 -2.89 -13.73 -18.09
CA VAL A 415 -3.36 -12.34 -17.98
C VAL A 415 -4.79 -12.26 -18.52
N PRO A 416 -5.80 -12.00 -17.68
CA PRO A 416 -7.17 -11.76 -18.14
C PRO A 416 -7.25 -10.39 -18.84
N MET A 417 -7.95 -10.34 -19.97
CA MET A 417 -8.10 -9.11 -20.79
C MET A 417 -9.57 -8.69 -20.98
N GLY A 418 -10.51 -9.41 -20.37
CA GLY A 418 -11.95 -9.14 -20.53
C GLY A 418 -12.44 -9.32 -21.97
N ASP A 419 -13.47 -8.57 -22.34
CA ASP A 419 -13.98 -8.54 -23.72
C ASP A 419 -13.10 -7.66 -24.61
N ALA A 420 -12.81 -8.13 -25.83
CA ALA A 420 -11.94 -7.45 -26.78
C ALA A 420 -12.42 -6.02 -27.10
N GLY A 421 -11.54 -5.03 -26.96
CA GLY A 421 -11.86 -3.62 -27.23
C GLY A 421 -12.73 -2.95 -26.17
N SER A 422 -12.82 -3.52 -24.96
CA SER A 422 -13.58 -2.95 -23.82
C SER A 422 -13.00 -1.65 -23.24
N GLY A 423 -11.75 -1.30 -23.56
CA GLY A 423 -11.13 -0.05 -23.15
C GLY A 423 -10.61 -0.07 -21.71
N HIS A 424 -9.74 -1.03 -21.40
CA HIS A 424 -8.98 -1.17 -20.15
C HIS A 424 -7.57 -0.55 -20.22
N PRO A 425 -6.93 -0.23 -19.07
CA PRO A 425 -5.50 0.13 -18.98
C PRO A 425 -4.60 -1.05 -19.39
N PHE A 426 -3.30 -0.81 -19.61
CA PHE A 426 -2.35 -1.92 -19.68
C PHE A 426 -2.22 -2.63 -18.32
N VAL A 427 -2.06 -3.94 -18.34
CA VAL A 427 -1.56 -4.73 -17.20
C VAL A 427 -0.04 -4.74 -17.27
N TYR A 428 0.62 -4.23 -16.24
CA TYR A 428 2.09 -4.17 -16.16
C TYR A 428 2.65 -5.34 -15.36
N GLY A 429 3.82 -5.86 -15.74
CA GLY A 429 4.48 -6.95 -15.04
C GLY A 429 6.00 -6.81 -14.93
N ARG A 430 6.57 -7.39 -13.87
CA ARG A 430 8.03 -7.52 -13.65
C ARG A 430 8.42 -8.98 -13.45
N PHE A 431 9.42 -9.44 -14.20
CA PHE A 431 9.96 -10.80 -14.07
C PHE A 431 10.82 -10.92 -12.80
N THR A 432 10.55 -11.93 -11.98
CA THR A 432 11.29 -12.24 -10.74
C THR A 432 11.63 -13.74 -10.68
N ASP A 433 12.47 -14.15 -9.73
CA ASP A 433 12.82 -15.56 -9.55
C ASP A 433 11.65 -16.43 -9.06
N GLN A 434 10.55 -15.80 -8.60
CA GLN A 434 9.34 -16.48 -8.13
C GLN A 434 8.19 -16.47 -9.17
N GLY A 435 8.34 -15.73 -10.27
CA GLY A 435 7.33 -15.63 -11.31
C GLY A 435 7.26 -14.25 -11.95
N LEU A 436 6.19 -14.01 -12.71
CA LEU A 436 5.87 -12.69 -13.23
C LEU A 436 4.93 -12.00 -12.23
N GLU A 437 5.41 -10.96 -11.56
CA GLU A 437 4.62 -10.16 -10.63
C GLU A 437 3.85 -9.07 -11.38
N ALA A 438 2.55 -8.92 -11.10
CA ALA A 438 1.76 -7.80 -11.56
C ALA A 438 2.20 -6.50 -10.85
N LEU A 439 2.19 -5.38 -11.58
CA LEU A 439 2.48 -4.05 -11.05
C LEU A 439 1.24 -3.15 -11.18
N PRO A 440 0.81 -2.49 -10.08
CA PRO A 440 -0.32 -1.56 -10.08
C PRO A 440 0.14 -0.20 -10.60
N LEU A 441 0.42 -0.12 -11.90
CA LEU A 441 0.75 1.11 -12.60
C LEU A 441 -0.44 1.47 -13.51
N ASP A 442 -0.84 2.73 -13.47
CA ASP A 442 -1.61 3.36 -14.53
C ASP A 442 -0.70 3.64 -15.75
N ASP A 443 -1.30 3.97 -16.89
CA ASP A 443 -0.56 4.12 -18.14
C ASP A 443 0.36 5.36 -18.15
N LEU A 444 0.06 6.41 -17.38
CA LEU A 444 0.87 7.62 -17.33
C LEU A 444 2.07 7.46 -16.41
N THR A 445 1.87 6.88 -15.21
CA THR A 445 2.96 6.55 -14.27
C THR A 445 3.91 5.53 -14.88
N ALA A 446 3.41 4.57 -15.66
CA ALA A 446 4.26 3.60 -16.35
C ALA A 446 5.29 4.25 -17.30
N MET A 447 4.95 5.35 -17.98
CA MET A 447 5.87 6.06 -18.89
C MET A 447 7.01 6.78 -18.17
N GLN A 448 6.95 6.90 -16.84
CA GLN A 448 7.99 7.50 -16.00
C GLN A 448 8.69 6.46 -15.11
N SER A 449 8.28 5.20 -15.21
CA SER A 449 8.66 4.12 -14.29
C SER A 449 9.54 3.08 -14.98
N GLN A 450 10.77 2.89 -14.49
CA GLN A 450 11.63 1.76 -14.90
C GLN A 450 11.19 0.42 -14.27
N ARG A 451 10.15 0.42 -13.43
CA ARG A 451 9.79 -0.72 -12.55
C ARG A 451 9.26 -1.94 -13.30
N TRP A 452 8.54 -1.72 -14.39
CA TRP A 452 7.94 -2.78 -15.21
C TRP A 452 8.92 -3.29 -16.27
N HIS A 453 8.76 -4.54 -16.70
CA HIS A 453 9.52 -5.12 -17.81
C HIS A 453 8.68 -5.30 -19.07
N ILE A 454 7.43 -5.71 -18.88
CA ILE A 454 6.50 -6.09 -19.94
C ILE A 454 5.10 -5.59 -19.58
N ALA A 455 4.30 -5.23 -20.59
CA ALA A 455 2.94 -4.74 -20.40
C ALA A 455 2.00 -5.33 -21.46
N PHE A 456 0.73 -5.53 -21.07
CA PHE A 456 -0.26 -6.29 -21.82
C PHE A 456 -1.57 -5.51 -21.97
N ARG A 457 -2.13 -5.42 -23.19
CA ARG A 457 -3.47 -4.86 -23.43
C ARG A 457 -4.10 -5.44 -24.69
N ASP A 458 -5.29 -6.03 -24.58
CA ASP A 458 -5.91 -6.86 -25.63
C ASP A 458 -4.95 -7.96 -26.15
N HIS A 459 -4.30 -7.71 -27.28
CA HIS A 459 -3.31 -8.58 -27.94
C HIS A 459 -1.98 -7.84 -28.20
N VAL A 460 -1.82 -6.64 -27.65
CA VAL A 460 -0.58 -5.87 -27.68
C VAL A 460 0.23 -6.25 -26.45
N ILE A 461 1.46 -6.68 -26.70
CA ILE A 461 2.51 -6.89 -25.70
C ILE A 461 3.58 -5.84 -25.99
N ARG A 462 4.10 -5.15 -24.98
CA ARG A 462 5.17 -4.16 -25.14
C ARG A 462 6.21 -4.26 -24.02
N LEU A 463 7.47 -3.98 -24.34
CA LEU A 463 8.59 -3.96 -23.38
C LEU A 463 8.86 -2.54 -22.84
N ASN A 464 9.54 -2.44 -21.69
CA ASN A 464 9.94 -1.17 -21.09
C ASN A 464 11.25 -0.64 -21.71
N SER A 465 11.17 -0.09 -22.92
CA SER A 465 12.29 0.61 -23.56
C SER A 465 11.83 1.56 -24.68
N GLY A 466 12.74 2.43 -25.14
CA GLY A 466 12.57 3.18 -26.39
C GLY A 466 11.34 4.11 -26.40
N VAL A 467 10.40 3.84 -27.32
CA VAL A 467 9.14 4.60 -27.40
C VAL A 467 8.11 4.15 -26.37
N SER A 468 8.34 3.03 -25.68
CA SER A 468 7.34 2.33 -24.88
C SER A 468 7.47 2.56 -23.37
N GLY A 469 8.69 2.85 -22.90
CA GLY A 469 8.97 3.10 -21.48
C GLY A 469 10.42 3.51 -21.22
N PRO A 470 10.75 4.05 -20.04
CA PRO A 470 12.03 4.69 -19.77
C PRO A 470 13.20 3.73 -19.47
N SER A 471 12.94 2.43 -19.31
CA SER A 471 13.97 1.44 -18.98
C SER A 471 14.76 0.95 -20.20
N CYS A 472 15.62 -0.03 -19.99
CA CYS A 472 16.45 -0.67 -21.02
C CYS A 472 16.08 -2.15 -21.23
N VAL A 473 14.78 -2.49 -21.14
CA VAL A 473 14.32 -3.86 -21.40
C VAL A 473 14.21 -4.08 -22.90
N LEU A 474 15.12 -4.87 -23.44
CA LEU A 474 15.29 -5.08 -24.88
C LEU A 474 14.73 -6.44 -25.30
N GLY A 475 14.25 -6.53 -26.54
CA GLY A 475 13.71 -7.76 -27.12
C GLY A 475 14.44 -8.18 -28.40
N ALA A 476 14.33 -9.46 -28.74
CA ALA A 476 14.73 -10.00 -30.03
C ALA A 476 13.88 -11.25 -30.37
N GLU A 477 13.32 -11.30 -31.59
CA GLU A 477 12.63 -12.48 -32.10
C GLU A 477 13.63 -13.49 -32.67
N LEU A 478 13.47 -14.78 -32.31
CA LEU A 478 14.31 -15.86 -32.82
C LEU A 478 13.76 -16.42 -34.16
N PRO A 479 14.60 -17.07 -34.98
CA PRO A 479 14.17 -17.62 -36.27
C PRO A 479 12.93 -18.52 -36.16
N PRO A 480 11.97 -18.43 -37.11
CA PRO A 480 10.76 -19.24 -37.09
C PRO A 480 11.02 -20.74 -36.98
N GLY A 481 10.31 -21.41 -36.07
CA GLY A 481 10.50 -22.83 -35.75
C GLY A 481 11.59 -23.12 -34.70
N THR A 482 12.09 -22.10 -34.00
CA THR A 482 12.91 -22.29 -32.79
C THR A 482 12.08 -22.98 -31.70
N ASP A 483 12.64 -24.01 -31.07
CA ASP A 483 11.98 -24.79 -30.02
C ASP A 483 12.29 -24.21 -28.63
N PHE A 484 11.26 -23.62 -28.00
CA PHE A 484 11.32 -23.03 -26.66
C PHE A 484 11.85 -23.99 -25.59
N ASP A 485 11.43 -25.26 -25.62
CA ASP A 485 11.75 -26.23 -24.55
C ASP A 485 13.23 -26.66 -24.62
N THR A 486 13.89 -26.50 -25.77
CA THR A 486 15.31 -26.83 -25.96
C THR A 486 16.27 -25.64 -25.84
N LEU A 487 15.76 -24.40 -25.86
CA LEU A 487 16.55 -23.19 -25.77
C LEU A 487 17.01 -22.96 -24.31
N THR A 488 18.32 -23.02 -24.06
CA THR A 488 18.91 -22.89 -22.71
C THR A 488 19.84 -21.69 -22.53
N SER A 489 20.33 -21.10 -23.61
CA SER A 489 21.09 -19.84 -23.62
C SER A 489 20.75 -19.03 -24.88
N ALA A 490 20.95 -17.71 -24.86
CA ALA A 490 20.72 -16.88 -26.06
C ALA A 490 21.79 -17.15 -27.15
N PRO A 491 21.43 -17.07 -28.45
CA PRO A 491 22.41 -17.04 -29.54
C PRO A 491 23.39 -15.87 -29.41
N THR A 492 24.67 -16.10 -29.66
CA THR A 492 25.74 -15.11 -29.44
C THR A 492 25.78 -13.99 -30.49
N ASP A 493 25.08 -14.16 -31.60
CA ASP A 493 24.88 -13.20 -32.69
C ASP A 493 23.50 -12.53 -32.65
N LEU A 494 22.72 -12.75 -31.58
CA LEU A 494 21.41 -12.12 -31.40
C LEU A 494 21.55 -10.60 -31.21
N VAL A 495 20.77 -9.85 -31.99
CA VAL A 495 20.69 -8.39 -31.90
C VAL A 495 19.47 -8.02 -31.05
N PHE A 496 19.71 -7.37 -29.92
CA PHE A 496 18.67 -6.84 -29.04
C PHE A 496 18.27 -5.43 -29.46
N GLU A 497 16.97 -5.19 -29.56
CA GLU A 497 16.40 -3.91 -29.95
C GLU A 497 15.46 -3.36 -28.88
N ALA A 498 15.25 -2.04 -28.89
CA ALA A 498 14.27 -1.35 -28.05
C ALA A 498 12.97 -1.12 -28.85
N GLU A 499 11.86 -0.94 -28.15
CA GLU A 499 10.57 -0.67 -28.81
C GLU A 499 10.65 0.58 -29.69
N SER A 500 10.23 0.45 -30.95
CA SER A 500 10.39 1.47 -31.99
C SER A 500 9.15 1.68 -32.89
N TYR A 501 7.97 1.28 -32.39
CA TYR A 501 6.68 1.45 -33.07
C TYR A 501 6.22 2.92 -33.25
N TYR A 502 7.02 3.91 -32.86
CA TYR A 502 6.88 5.30 -33.31
C TYR A 502 8.14 5.76 -34.03
N SER A 503 7.95 6.34 -35.21
CA SER A 503 9.03 6.94 -36.01
C SER A 503 9.62 8.20 -35.34
N SER A 504 10.78 8.67 -35.82
CA SER A 504 11.41 9.93 -35.36
C SER A 504 10.58 11.21 -35.61
N GLN A 505 9.46 11.09 -36.31
CA GLN A 505 8.48 12.15 -36.56
C GLN A 505 7.19 11.94 -35.76
N CYS A 506 7.21 11.00 -34.80
CA CYS A 506 6.07 10.61 -33.95
C CYS A 506 4.82 10.17 -34.71
N ALA A 507 5.00 9.56 -35.90
CA ALA A 507 3.97 8.75 -36.53
C ALA A 507 4.09 7.29 -36.09
N LEU A 508 2.98 6.71 -35.65
CA LEU A 508 2.80 5.28 -35.35
C LEU A 508 3.15 4.41 -36.56
N THR A 509 3.96 3.38 -36.33
CA THR A 509 4.20 2.27 -37.26
C THR A 509 3.22 1.14 -36.92
N PRO A 510 2.22 0.87 -37.78
CA PRO A 510 1.30 -0.24 -37.56
C PRO A 510 1.94 -1.57 -37.97
N ASP A 511 1.56 -2.64 -37.27
CA ASP A 511 1.96 -4.00 -37.56
C ASP A 511 1.39 -4.53 -38.91
N SER A 512 1.78 -5.75 -39.26
CA SER A 512 1.34 -6.41 -40.50
C SER A 512 -0.09 -6.97 -40.47
N SER A 513 -0.84 -6.83 -39.37
CA SER A 513 -2.19 -7.41 -39.23
C SER A 513 -3.28 -6.66 -39.98
N GLY A 514 -3.06 -5.37 -40.23
CA GLY A 514 -4.07 -4.46 -40.79
C GLY A 514 -5.13 -3.97 -39.79
N LEU A 515 -4.98 -4.26 -38.48
CA LEU A 515 -5.87 -3.73 -37.43
C LEU A 515 -5.49 -2.32 -36.94
N GLY A 516 -4.36 -1.77 -37.40
CA GLY A 516 -3.84 -0.46 -36.96
C GLY A 516 -3.13 -0.50 -35.61
N THR A 517 -2.79 -1.70 -35.15
CA THR A 517 -2.09 -2.01 -33.89
C THR A 517 -0.58 -1.77 -34.01
N PRO A 518 0.11 -1.39 -32.92
CA PRO A 518 1.53 -1.02 -32.98
C PRO A 518 2.43 -2.20 -33.34
N ASP A 519 3.42 -1.95 -34.20
CA ASP A 519 4.48 -2.90 -34.59
C ASP A 519 5.52 -3.08 -33.45
N THR A 520 5.05 -3.62 -32.32
CA THR A 520 5.90 -3.92 -31.14
C THR A 520 6.90 -5.03 -31.44
N LEU A 521 7.99 -5.09 -30.67
CA LEU A 521 9.02 -6.15 -30.80
C LEU A 521 8.46 -7.58 -30.72
N THR A 522 7.28 -7.75 -30.12
CA THR A 522 6.59 -9.03 -29.97
C THR A 522 5.44 -9.25 -30.95
N ALA A 523 5.13 -8.32 -31.87
CA ALA A 523 3.97 -8.40 -32.75
C ALA A 523 3.91 -9.66 -33.64
N GLY A 524 5.06 -10.30 -33.90
CA GLY A 524 5.17 -11.56 -34.64
C GLY A 524 4.55 -12.80 -33.96
N TYR A 525 4.07 -12.71 -32.71
CA TYR A 525 3.56 -13.88 -31.98
C TYR A 525 2.25 -14.43 -32.54
N TRP A 526 1.53 -13.68 -33.40
CA TRP A 526 0.22 -14.07 -33.91
C TRP A 526 -0.03 -13.74 -35.39
N THR A 527 -1.08 -14.34 -35.95
CA THR A 527 -1.65 -14.01 -37.27
C THR A 527 -3.18 -14.07 -37.18
N ASN A 528 -3.88 -13.31 -38.04
CA ASN A 528 -5.35 -13.25 -38.03
C ASN A 528 -5.99 -13.64 -39.38
N PRO A 529 -6.16 -14.94 -39.67
CA PRO A 529 -6.99 -15.42 -40.79
C PRO A 529 -8.51 -15.32 -40.53
N GLY A 530 -8.94 -14.86 -39.35
CA GLY A 530 -10.33 -14.89 -38.88
C GLY A 530 -10.47 -15.05 -37.35
N CYS A 531 -9.39 -15.46 -36.69
CA CYS A 531 -9.17 -15.46 -35.25
C CYS A 531 -7.65 -15.39 -34.98
N LEU A 532 -7.23 -15.04 -33.77
CA LEU A 532 -5.81 -14.87 -33.44
C LEU A 532 -5.10 -16.23 -33.24
N ARG A 533 -4.40 -16.67 -34.28
CA ARG A 533 -3.55 -17.88 -34.28
C ARG A 533 -2.15 -17.56 -33.78
N MET A 534 -1.62 -18.37 -32.89
CA MET A 534 -0.24 -18.21 -32.41
C MET A 534 0.75 -18.73 -33.47
N THR A 535 1.85 -18.01 -33.70
CA THR A 535 2.89 -18.40 -34.67
C THR A 535 3.89 -19.41 -34.08
N GLY A 536 3.96 -19.51 -32.75
CA GLY A 536 5.03 -20.22 -32.06
C GLY A 536 6.36 -19.45 -32.08
N ALA A 537 6.33 -18.13 -32.31
CA ALA A 537 7.51 -17.27 -32.18
C ALA A 537 8.10 -17.37 -30.76
N VAL A 538 9.43 -17.40 -30.69
CA VAL A 538 10.18 -17.40 -29.43
C VAL A 538 11.00 -16.13 -29.37
N TYR A 539 10.85 -15.40 -28.28
CA TYR A 539 11.56 -14.15 -28.02
C TYR A 539 12.64 -14.39 -26.97
N VAL A 540 13.75 -13.66 -27.08
CA VAL A 540 14.64 -13.42 -25.94
C VAL A 540 14.42 -11.99 -25.47
N VAL A 541 14.17 -11.82 -24.17
CA VAL A 541 14.06 -10.52 -23.52
C VAL A 541 15.27 -10.35 -22.61
N GLN A 542 16.00 -9.24 -22.76
CA GLN A 542 17.06 -8.82 -21.84
C GLN A 542 16.49 -7.79 -20.87
N LEU A 543 16.58 -8.07 -19.58
CA LEU A 543 16.03 -7.25 -18.51
C LEU A 543 16.94 -6.05 -18.16
N ASP A 544 16.39 -5.16 -17.36
CA ASP A 544 17.09 -3.97 -16.82
C ASP A 544 18.30 -4.33 -15.94
N ASP A 545 18.31 -5.50 -15.30
CA ASP A 545 19.44 -6.05 -14.55
C ASP A 545 20.45 -6.85 -15.41
N GLY A 546 20.23 -6.93 -16.73
CA GLY A 546 21.08 -7.64 -17.67
C GLY A 546 20.84 -9.16 -17.77
N ARG A 547 19.94 -9.74 -16.95
CA ARG A 547 19.51 -11.14 -17.14
C ARG A 547 18.72 -11.28 -18.43
N GLN A 548 18.73 -12.49 -18.98
CA GLN A 548 18.00 -12.83 -20.20
C GLN A 548 17.00 -13.95 -19.93
N LEU A 549 15.84 -13.87 -20.57
CA LEU A 549 14.80 -14.89 -20.52
C LEU A 549 14.28 -15.22 -21.92
N LYS A 550 13.85 -16.46 -22.13
CA LYS A 550 13.04 -16.88 -23.29
C LYS A 550 11.56 -16.67 -23.00
N LEU A 551 10.77 -16.30 -24.00
CA LEU A 551 9.31 -16.11 -23.91
C LEU A 551 8.63 -16.64 -25.18
N THR A 552 7.48 -17.30 -25.05
CA THR A 552 6.60 -17.66 -26.17
C THR A 552 5.12 -17.60 -25.75
N VAL A 553 4.24 -17.12 -26.63
CA VAL A 553 2.80 -16.99 -26.35
C VAL A 553 2.07 -18.24 -26.83
N ASP A 554 1.43 -18.94 -25.88
CA ASP A 554 0.70 -20.19 -26.14
C ASP A 554 -0.76 -19.93 -26.56
N GLY A 555 -1.34 -18.78 -26.21
CA GLY A 555 -2.69 -18.42 -26.64
C GLY A 555 -3.19 -17.05 -26.16
N ILE A 556 -4.31 -16.62 -26.74
CA ILE A 556 -5.12 -15.47 -26.29
C ILE A 556 -6.59 -15.84 -25.99
N TYR A 557 -6.95 -17.10 -26.19
CA TYR A 557 -8.25 -17.68 -25.85
C TYR A 557 -8.07 -18.85 -24.86
N PRO A 558 -9.14 -19.29 -24.17
CA PRO A 558 -9.14 -20.57 -23.47
C PRO A 558 -8.63 -21.71 -24.37
N THR A 559 -7.83 -22.63 -23.84
CA THR A 559 -7.11 -23.66 -24.63
C THR A 559 -7.97 -24.41 -25.66
N PRO A 560 -9.22 -24.84 -25.36
CA PRO A 560 -10.07 -25.49 -26.37
C PRO A 560 -10.38 -24.59 -27.58
N THR A 561 -10.64 -23.30 -27.33
CA THR A 561 -10.90 -22.28 -28.36
C THR A 561 -9.63 -21.88 -29.09
N GLN A 562 -8.49 -21.79 -28.40
CA GLN A 562 -7.20 -21.55 -29.05
C GLN A 562 -6.84 -22.68 -30.03
N ASN A 563 -7.11 -23.94 -29.66
CA ASN A 563 -6.93 -25.09 -30.54
C ASN A 563 -7.86 -25.04 -31.75
N GLU A 564 -9.16 -24.73 -31.57
CA GLU A 564 -10.11 -24.53 -32.68
C GLU A 564 -9.62 -23.44 -33.65
N CYS A 565 -9.14 -22.32 -33.11
CA CYS A 565 -8.57 -21.24 -33.90
C CYS A 565 -7.33 -21.68 -34.69
N GLN A 566 -6.40 -22.37 -34.02
CA GLN A 566 -5.16 -22.85 -34.62
C GLN A 566 -5.40 -23.86 -35.75
N GLU A 567 -6.38 -24.75 -35.60
CA GLU A 567 -6.76 -25.73 -36.62
C GLU A 567 -7.56 -25.10 -37.77
N THR A 568 -8.62 -24.34 -37.47
CA THR A 568 -9.64 -23.94 -38.46
C THR A 568 -9.45 -22.52 -39.02
N GLY A 569 -8.90 -21.60 -38.23
CA GLY A 569 -8.77 -20.17 -38.57
C GLY A 569 -10.02 -19.37 -38.22
N THR A 570 -10.95 -19.98 -37.50
CA THR A 570 -12.20 -19.41 -36.99
C THR A 570 -12.44 -19.91 -35.56
N ILE A 571 -13.36 -19.26 -34.84
CA ILE A 571 -13.82 -19.71 -33.51
C ILE A 571 -15.35 -19.77 -33.49
N SER A 572 -15.91 -20.77 -32.82
CA SER A 572 -17.35 -20.95 -32.70
C SER A 572 -17.97 -19.99 -31.67
N SER A 573 -19.23 -19.60 -31.89
CA SER A 573 -20.00 -18.76 -30.96
C SER A 573 -20.57 -19.59 -29.79
N PRO A 574 -20.60 -19.08 -28.54
CA PRO A 574 -20.15 -17.75 -28.11
C PRO A 574 -18.63 -17.63 -28.04
N ILE A 575 -18.12 -16.47 -28.46
CA ILE A 575 -16.70 -16.12 -28.33
C ILE A 575 -16.41 -15.91 -26.83
N PRO A 576 -15.42 -16.62 -26.23
CA PRO A 576 -15.01 -16.37 -24.85
C PRO A 576 -14.23 -15.06 -24.73
N PRO A 577 -14.14 -14.47 -23.52
CA PRO A 577 -13.29 -13.32 -23.27
C PRO A 577 -11.82 -13.63 -23.58
N ASN A 578 -11.05 -12.58 -23.91
CA ASN A 578 -9.63 -12.68 -24.18
C ASN A 578 -8.84 -12.95 -22.88
N GLN A 579 -7.83 -13.78 -22.99
CA GLN A 579 -6.92 -14.14 -21.90
C GLN A 579 -5.56 -14.55 -22.48
N LEU A 580 -4.54 -13.73 -22.25
CA LEU A 580 -3.20 -14.03 -22.71
C LEU A 580 -2.58 -15.15 -21.85
N ILE A 581 -2.12 -16.21 -22.49
CA ILE A 581 -1.35 -17.29 -21.88
C ILE A 581 0.00 -17.36 -22.57
N PHE A 582 1.08 -17.29 -21.80
CA PHE A 582 2.44 -17.41 -22.32
C PHE A 582 3.37 -18.11 -21.32
N ARG A 583 4.41 -18.75 -21.84
CA ARG A 583 5.48 -19.36 -21.06
C ARG A 583 6.77 -18.59 -21.21
N TRP A 584 7.55 -18.56 -20.13
CA TRP A 584 8.85 -17.92 -20.11
C TRP A 584 9.79 -18.57 -19.09
N ALA A 585 11.10 -18.46 -19.29
CA ALA A 585 12.10 -18.95 -18.35
C ALA A 585 13.42 -18.17 -18.47
N PHE A 586 14.14 -18.01 -17.37
CA PHE A 586 15.50 -17.44 -17.41
C PHE A 586 16.46 -18.35 -18.18
N LEU A 587 17.27 -17.74 -19.04
CA LEU A 587 18.34 -18.40 -19.79
C LEU A 587 19.61 -18.47 -18.93
N GLN A 588 20.47 -19.44 -19.24
CA GLN A 588 21.81 -19.49 -18.65
C GLN A 588 22.70 -18.38 -19.23
N PRO A 589 23.58 -17.76 -18.43
CA PRO A 589 24.53 -16.72 -18.88
C PRO A 589 25.56 -17.19 -19.90
#